data_AF-A0A9W9VTF1-F1
#
_entry.id   AF-A0A9W9VTF1-F1
#
_cell.length_a   1.000
_cell.length_b   1.000
_cell.length_c   1.000
_cell.angle_alpha   90.00
_cell.angle_beta   90.00
_cell.angle_gamma   90.00
#
_symmetry.space_group_name_H-M   'P 1'
#
loop_
_entity.id
_entity.type
_entity.pdbx_description
1 polymer ?
#
loop_
_entity_poly.entity_id
_entity_poly.type
_entity_poly.pdbx_seq_one_letter_code
_entity_poly.pdbx_strand_id
1 'polypeptide(L)'
;MPLSKVNDKIRIAILDTGVDLGHPYFDEKIRTGSTQSRRESINECKSFLPGKKGDEDAHGHGTHAASLLLRLAPNAKVYVARVVDDDGEISNPDAVAEAINYASDPEHWGVHIISMSLGWKNIPESVERAIKTATMTREVFIFAAASNNGPTDDYSVTYPARAMMVFPVFAASSQGELQRFNPSHEHKKGLSTLGVNVTGPWTRHGTEEKSPTRCRSGTSIATPIMAASAALALQYIYQKPPLKIEGLYRLEGIDGMVELLSLMRPIHLKETPYFVQPGVWLRNKDYARKKVMETIQHIWYGHIQ
;
A
#
# COMPACT_ATOMS: atom_id res chain seq x y z
N MET A 1 -4.30 -20.40 -11.68
CA MET A 1 -5.64 -19.86 -11.33
C MET A 1 -6.44 -19.58 -12.60
N PRO A 2 -7.74 -19.90 -12.66
CA PRO A 2 -8.56 -19.57 -13.82
C PRO A 2 -8.93 -18.07 -13.81
N LEU A 3 -8.96 -17.50 -15.01
CA LEU A 3 -9.26 -16.11 -15.41
C LEU A 3 -10.62 -15.53 -14.94
N SER A 4 -11.19 -16.00 -13.83
CA SER A 4 -12.48 -15.57 -13.30
C SER A 4 -12.46 -14.22 -12.57
N LYS A 5 -11.29 -13.64 -12.28
CA LYS A 5 -11.14 -12.35 -11.57
C LYS A 5 -11.22 -11.09 -12.46
N VAL A 6 -11.59 -11.21 -13.74
CA VAL A 6 -11.58 -10.09 -14.71
C VAL A 6 -12.57 -8.95 -14.35
N ASN A 7 -13.45 -9.15 -13.36
CA ASN A 7 -14.47 -8.16 -12.98
C ASN A 7 -14.43 -7.69 -11.51
N ASP A 8 -13.46 -8.13 -10.70
CA ASP A 8 -13.39 -7.73 -9.29
C ASP A 8 -12.47 -6.52 -9.07
N LYS A 9 -13.00 -5.51 -8.38
CA LYS A 9 -12.22 -4.37 -7.84
C LYS A 9 -11.12 -4.91 -6.93
N ILE A 10 -9.90 -4.35 -7.03
CA ILE A 10 -8.80 -4.71 -6.13
C ILE A 10 -9.18 -4.36 -4.68
N ARG A 11 -9.20 -5.37 -3.83
CA ARG A 11 -9.38 -5.28 -2.37
C ARG A 11 -8.06 -4.98 -1.65
N ILE A 12 -8.04 -3.96 -0.79
CA ILE A 12 -6.86 -3.51 -0.04
C ILE A 12 -7.21 -3.29 1.43
N ALA A 13 -6.42 -3.83 2.36
CA ALA A 13 -6.53 -3.50 3.78
C ALA A 13 -5.49 -2.46 4.19
N ILE A 14 -5.90 -1.49 5.01
CA ILE A 14 -5.03 -0.53 5.69
C ILE A 14 -5.04 -0.88 7.17
N LEU A 15 -3.87 -1.23 7.72
CA LEU A 15 -3.68 -1.49 9.15
C LEU A 15 -3.01 -0.26 9.77
N ASP A 16 -3.80 0.54 10.50
CA ASP A 16 -3.37 1.85 11.00
C ASP A 16 -4.20 2.28 12.24
N THR A 17 -4.33 3.58 12.48
CA THR A 17 -5.04 4.24 13.58
C THR A 17 -6.57 4.32 13.41
N GLY A 18 -7.10 3.85 12.27
CA GLY A 18 -8.52 3.95 11.92
C GLY A 18 -8.75 4.90 10.74
N VAL A 19 -9.99 5.36 10.56
CA VAL A 19 -10.33 6.41 9.58
C VAL A 19 -11.47 7.29 10.09
N ASP A 20 -11.31 8.61 10.09
CA ASP A 20 -12.41 9.55 10.36
C ASP A 20 -13.32 9.62 9.13
N LEU A 21 -14.30 8.72 9.05
CA LEU A 21 -15.22 8.66 7.91
C LEU A 21 -16.08 9.91 7.76
N GLY A 22 -16.28 10.71 8.80
CA GLY A 22 -17.08 11.93 8.67
C GLY A 22 -16.29 13.11 8.09
N HIS A 23 -15.00 12.95 7.81
CA HIS A 23 -14.23 13.99 7.12
C HIS A 23 -14.80 14.22 5.70
N PRO A 24 -15.14 15.47 5.30
CA PRO A 24 -15.85 15.76 4.05
C PRO A 24 -15.18 15.22 2.77
N TYR A 25 -13.85 15.06 2.79
CA TYR A 25 -13.09 14.38 1.73
C TYR A 25 -13.68 13.03 1.31
N PHE A 26 -14.22 12.24 2.25
CA PHE A 26 -14.78 10.92 1.95
C PHE A 26 -16.18 11.00 1.33
N ASP A 27 -16.94 12.05 1.62
CA ASP A 27 -18.26 12.28 1.03
C ASP A 27 -18.17 12.84 -0.41
N GLU A 28 -17.02 13.40 -0.77
CA GLU A 28 -16.76 13.83 -2.14
C GLU A 28 -16.81 12.67 -3.15
N LYS A 29 -17.35 12.97 -4.34
CA LYS A 29 -17.40 12.05 -5.47
C LYS A 29 -16.01 11.70 -5.96
N ILE A 30 -15.83 10.42 -6.29
CA ILE A 30 -14.56 9.83 -6.77
C ILE A 30 -14.00 10.57 -8.00
N ARG A 31 -14.87 11.06 -8.89
CA ARG A 31 -14.54 11.85 -10.10
C ARG A 31 -15.77 12.62 -10.56
N THR A 32 -15.55 13.70 -11.30
CA THR A 32 -16.62 14.46 -11.97
C THR A 32 -17.49 13.51 -12.81
N GLY A 33 -18.80 13.48 -12.52
CA GLY A 33 -19.76 12.59 -13.19
C GLY A 33 -20.00 11.22 -12.53
N SER A 34 -19.23 10.85 -11.49
CA SER A 34 -19.53 9.67 -10.66
C SER A 34 -20.69 9.95 -9.71
N THR A 35 -21.56 8.98 -9.48
CA THR A 35 -22.49 8.99 -8.33
C THR A 35 -21.83 8.48 -7.05
N GLN A 36 -20.79 7.65 -7.18
CA GLN A 36 -20.07 7.05 -6.07
C GLN A 36 -19.11 8.04 -5.40
N SER A 37 -19.26 8.20 -4.08
CA SER A 37 -18.37 8.87 -3.12
C SER A 37 -17.16 8.02 -2.76
N ARG A 38 -16.12 8.63 -2.19
CA ARG A 38 -14.95 7.90 -1.70
C ARG A 38 -15.27 7.01 -0.51
N ARG A 39 -16.23 7.39 0.33
CA ARG A 39 -16.75 6.62 1.45
C ARG A 39 -17.28 5.26 1.00
N GLU A 40 -17.98 5.20 -0.13
CA GLU A 40 -18.48 3.94 -0.69
C GLU A 40 -17.37 3.00 -1.21
N SER A 41 -16.14 3.49 -1.34
CA SER A 41 -14.96 2.63 -1.60
C SER A 41 -14.36 2.07 -0.31
N ILE A 42 -14.77 2.55 0.88
CA ILE A 42 -14.42 1.97 2.18
C ILE A 42 -15.52 0.97 2.55
N ASN A 43 -15.22 -0.31 2.41
CA ASN A 43 -16.19 -1.40 2.53
C ASN A 43 -16.48 -1.80 3.97
N GLU A 44 -15.45 -1.81 4.81
CA GLU A 44 -15.59 -2.14 6.23
C GLU A 44 -14.49 -1.47 7.03
N CYS A 45 -14.83 -1.09 8.25
CA CYS A 45 -13.90 -0.59 9.25
C CYS A 45 -14.04 -1.44 10.50
N LYS A 46 -12.95 -2.06 10.96
CA LYS A 46 -12.92 -2.93 12.13
C LYS A 46 -11.78 -2.52 13.05
N SER A 47 -12.00 -2.52 14.36
CA SER A 47 -10.91 -2.38 15.32
C SER A 47 -10.54 -3.74 15.90
N PHE A 48 -9.24 -3.91 16.11
CA PHE A 48 -8.64 -5.02 16.84
C PHE A 48 -8.11 -4.55 18.20
N LEU A 49 -8.49 -3.33 18.61
CA LEU A 49 -8.18 -2.76 19.91
C LEU A 49 -9.45 -2.71 20.77
N PRO A 50 -9.39 -3.11 22.05
CA PRO A 50 -10.55 -3.07 22.94
C PRO A 50 -11.16 -1.68 23.07
N GLY A 51 -12.49 -1.57 22.95
CA GLY A 51 -13.23 -0.32 23.16
C GLY A 51 -13.02 0.76 22.09
N LYS A 52 -12.36 0.42 20.96
CA LYS A 52 -12.16 1.32 19.83
C LYS A 52 -12.98 0.87 18.62
N LYS A 53 -13.20 1.78 17.66
CA LYS A 53 -13.82 1.48 16.38
C LYS A 53 -12.87 1.76 15.23
N GLY A 54 -13.09 1.10 14.09
CA GLY A 54 -12.24 1.27 12.91
C GLY A 54 -12.55 2.54 12.12
N ASP A 55 -13.80 3.03 12.21
CA ASP A 55 -14.34 4.22 11.54
C ASP A 55 -14.23 5.49 12.39
N GLU A 56 -13.40 5.42 13.43
CA GLU A 56 -12.99 6.53 14.28
C GLU A 56 -11.46 6.60 14.29
N ASP A 57 -10.92 7.81 14.18
CA ASP A 57 -9.47 8.05 14.19
C ASP A 57 -9.19 9.36 14.91
N ALA A 58 -8.75 9.31 16.17
CA ALA A 58 -8.39 10.52 16.91
C ALA A 58 -6.94 10.99 16.67
N HIS A 59 -6.12 10.12 16.07
CA HIS A 59 -4.73 10.44 15.76
C HIS A 59 -4.61 11.16 14.39
N GLY A 60 -5.35 10.68 13.39
CA GLY A 60 -5.46 11.23 12.04
C GLY A 60 -4.55 10.58 10.99
N HIS A 61 -3.67 9.66 11.40
CA HIS A 61 -2.69 9.05 10.48
C HIS A 61 -3.33 8.07 9.51
N GLY A 62 -4.29 7.27 9.99
CA GLY A 62 -5.00 6.30 9.17
C GLY A 62 -5.99 6.98 8.23
N THR A 63 -6.62 8.08 8.68
CA THR A 63 -7.39 9.00 7.82
C THR A 63 -6.55 9.51 6.65
N HIS A 64 -5.34 9.97 6.95
CA HIS A 64 -4.40 10.43 5.93
C HIS A 64 -4.01 9.29 4.98
N ALA A 65 -3.65 8.11 5.50
CA ALA A 65 -3.28 6.94 4.70
C ALA A 65 -4.41 6.49 3.76
N ALA A 66 -5.64 6.36 4.26
CA ALA A 66 -6.83 6.01 3.48
C ALA A 66 -7.10 7.03 2.38
N SER A 67 -6.93 8.32 2.67
CA SER A 67 -7.11 9.37 1.67
C SER A 67 -6.09 9.28 0.54
N LEU A 68 -4.81 9.04 0.85
CA LEU A 68 -3.74 8.92 -0.15
C LEU A 68 -3.97 7.70 -1.05
N LEU A 69 -4.34 6.57 -0.44
CA LEU A 69 -4.65 5.35 -1.16
C LEU A 69 -5.83 5.56 -2.12
N LEU A 70 -6.96 6.10 -1.64
CA LEU A 70 -8.15 6.33 -2.46
C LEU A 70 -7.96 7.45 -3.50
N ARG A 71 -7.06 8.41 -3.26
CA ARG A 71 -6.72 9.42 -4.27
C ARG A 71 -6.08 8.80 -5.50
N LEU A 72 -5.29 7.74 -5.31
CA LEU A 72 -4.55 7.08 -6.38
C LEU A 72 -5.29 5.87 -6.97
N ALA A 73 -5.92 5.06 -6.11
CA ALA A 73 -6.70 3.88 -6.49
C ALA A 73 -8.19 4.04 -6.10
N PRO A 74 -8.91 5.02 -6.68
CA PRO A 74 -10.27 5.36 -6.22
C PRO A 74 -11.32 4.27 -6.46
N ASN A 75 -11.03 3.31 -7.33
CA ASN A 75 -11.89 2.18 -7.64
C ASN A 75 -11.59 0.94 -6.78
N ALA A 76 -10.59 0.99 -5.89
CA ALA A 76 -10.30 -0.10 -4.98
C ALA A 76 -11.43 -0.28 -3.96
N LYS A 77 -11.56 -1.51 -3.44
CA LYS A 77 -12.33 -1.79 -2.23
C LYS A 77 -11.37 -1.72 -1.05
N VAL A 78 -11.60 -0.79 -0.12
CA VAL A 78 -10.70 -0.52 1.00
C VAL A 78 -11.32 -1.02 2.29
N TYR A 79 -10.52 -1.72 3.09
CA TYR A 79 -10.89 -2.19 4.41
C TYR A 79 -9.93 -1.55 5.42
N VAL A 80 -10.45 -1.03 6.52
CA VAL A 80 -9.64 -0.36 7.54
C VAL A 80 -9.62 -1.20 8.79
N ALA A 81 -8.44 -1.69 9.16
CA ALA A 81 -8.18 -2.36 10.42
C ALA A 81 -7.47 -1.38 11.36
N ARG A 82 -8.15 -0.99 12.42
CA ARG A 82 -7.53 -0.20 13.49
C ARG A 82 -6.73 -1.12 14.40
N VAL A 83 -5.41 -0.95 14.39
CA VAL A 83 -4.43 -1.70 15.19
C VAL A 83 -3.46 -0.80 15.96
N VAL A 84 -3.53 0.52 15.74
CA VAL A 84 -2.76 1.55 16.43
C VAL A 84 -3.70 2.42 17.28
N ASP A 85 -3.28 2.78 18.48
CA ASP A 85 -4.10 3.59 19.39
C ASP A 85 -4.09 5.09 19.03
N ASP A 86 -4.77 5.91 19.84
CA ASP A 86 -4.93 7.35 19.56
C ASP A 86 -3.64 8.15 19.79
N ASP A 87 -2.67 7.58 20.51
CA ASP A 87 -1.35 8.16 20.74
C ASP A 87 -0.36 7.79 19.63
N GLY A 88 -0.78 6.92 18.69
CA GLY A 88 0.07 6.45 17.59
C GLY A 88 0.96 5.26 17.97
N GLU A 89 0.67 4.60 19.09
CA GLU A 89 1.48 3.51 19.62
C GLU A 89 0.93 2.13 19.22
N ILE A 90 1.87 1.19 19.03
CA ILE A 90 1.55 -0.20 18.68
C ILE A 90 1.76 -1.08 19.91
N SER A 91 0.82 -1.00 20.83
CA SER A 91 0.91 -1.64 22.15
C SER A 91 0.67 -3.15 22.13
N ASN A 92 0.01 -3.69 21.10
CA ASN A 92 -0.36 -5.10 21.01
C ASN A 92 -0.04 -5.72 19.62
N PRO A 93 1.10 -6.42 19.47
CA PRO A 93 1.43 -7.14 18.24
C PRO A 93 0.43 -8.23 17.85
N ASP A 94 -0.28 -8.83 18.81
CA ASP A 94 -1.28 -9.87 18.51
C ASP A 94 -2.50 -9.30 17.83
N ALA A 95 -2.90 -8.06 18.15
CA ALA A 95 -3.96 -7.34 17.43
C ALA A 95 -3.57 -7.12 15.95
N VAL A 96 -2.29 -6.82 15.69
CA VAL A 96 -1.77 -6.68 14.32
C VAL A 96 -1.77 -8.03 13.60
N ALA A 97 -1.35 -9.11 14.27
CA ALA A 97 -1.37 -10.46 13.72
C ALA A 97 -2.80 -10.93 13.39
N GLU A 98 -3.76 -10.67 14.29
CA GLU A 98 -5.18 -10.96 14.08
C GLU A 98 -5.72 -10.18 12.87
N ALA A 99 -5.41 -8.90 12.77
CA ALA A 99 -5.80 -8.07 11.64
C ALA A 99 -5.23 -8.56 10.30
N ILE A 100 -3.97 -8.99 10.26
CA ILE A 100 -3.35 -9.58 9.05
C ILE A 100 -4.09 -10.86 8.64
N ASN A 101 -4.38 -11.74 9.61
CA ASN A 101 -5.10 -12.98 9.35
C ASN A 101 -6.53 -12.72 8.88
N TYR A 102 -7.25 -11.82 9.53
CA TYR A 102 -8.62 -11.44 9.15
C TYR A 102 -8.67 -10.79 7.77
N ALA A 103 -7.72 -9.88 7.49
CA ALA A 103 -7.65 -9.21 6.19
C ALA A 103 -7.37 -10.17 5.03
N SER A 104 -6.44 -11.11 5.24
CA SER A 104 -6.02 -12.05 4.20
C SER A 104 -6.96 -13.24 4.00
N ASP A 105 -7.83 -13.53 4.97
CA ASP A 105 -8.72 -14.70 4.91
C ASP A 105 -9.84 -14.52 3.87
N PRO A 106 -9.98 -15.41 2.87
CA PRO A 106 -11.05 -15.33 1.86
C PRO A 106 -12.47 -15.42 2.43
N GLU A 107 -12.65 -16.01 3.61
CA GLU A 107 -13.96 -16.06 4.29
C GLU A 107 -14.30 -14.76 5.05
N HIS A 108 -13.33 -13.85 5.16
CA HIS A 108 -13.48 -12.54 5.76
C HIS A 108 -13.29 -11.44 4.68
N TRP A 109 -12.18 -10.71 4.69
CA TRP A 109 -11.95 -9.65 3.69
C TRP A 109 -11.30 -10.14 2.40
N GLY A 110 -10.50 -11.21 2.47
CA GLY A 110 -9.81 -11.82 1.33
C GLY A 110 -9.09 -10.79 0.45
N VAL A 111 -8.34 -9.86 1.06
CA VAL A 111 -7.71 -8.75 0.34
C VAL A 111 -6.56 -9.21 -0.55
N HIS A 112 -6.25 -8.45 -1.60
CA HIS A 112 -5.08 -8.70 -2.45
C HIS A 112 -3.83 -8.01 -1.90
N ILE A 113 -4.02 -6.88 -1.20
CA ILE A 113 -2.94 -6.04 -0.71
C ILE A 113 -3.22 -5.66 0.74
N ILE A 114 -2.17 -5.67 1.57
CA ILE A 114 -2.17 -5.10 2.92
C ILE A 114 -1.14 -3.96 2.95
N SER A 115 -1.54 -2.80 3.47
CA SER A 115 -0.70 -1.63 3.71
C SER A 115 -0.50 -1.46 5.21
N MET A 116 0.75 -1.47 5.68
CA MET A 116 1.13 -1.37 7.09
C MET A 116 2.11 -0.22 7.32
N SER A 117 1.61 0.88 7.86
CA SER A 117 2.43 2.05 8.16
C SER A 117 2.97 2.04 9.58
N LEU A 118 3.54 0.90 9.99
CA LEU A 118 3.92 0.59 11.36
C LEU A 118 5.15 -0.32 11.39
N GLY A 119 5.83 -0.43 12.54
CA GLY A 119 6.90 -1.41 12.70
C GLY A 119 7.58 -1.42 14.06
N TRP A 120 8.37 -2.47 14.28
CA TRP A 120 9.17 -2.73 15.47
C TRP A 120 10.61 -3.06 15.08
N LYS A 121 11.55 -2.86 16.01
CA LYS A 121 12.93 -3.36 15.83
C LYS A 121 12.99 -4.89 15.95
N ASN A 122 12.39 -5.41 17.03
CA ASN A 122 12.27 -6.84 17.29
C ASN A 122 11.21 -7.48 16.38
N ILE A 123 11.26 -8.80 16.22
CA ILE A 123 10.29 -9.57 15.43
C ILE A 123 9.21 -10.11 16.37
N PRO A 124 7.96 -9.64 16.32
CA PRO A 124 6.87 -10.29 17.03
C PRO A 124 6.50 -11.60 16.31
N GLU A 125 6.63 -12.74 17.00
CA GLU A 125 6.40 -14.06 16.39
C GLU A 125 4.97 -14.24 15.83
N SER A 126 3.97 -13.65 16.49
CA SER A 126 2.58 -13.68 16.03
C SER A 126 2.41 -12.98 14.69
N VAL A 127 3.02 -11.79 14.54
CA VAL A 127 3.02 -11.03 13.29
C VAL A 127 3.79 -11.78 12.20
N GLU A 128 4.92 -12.40 12.52
CA GLU A 128 5.68 -13.19 11.54
C GLU A 128 4.88 -14.38 11.01
N ARG A 129 4.20 -15.09 11.89
CA ARG A 129 3.33 -16.21 11.50
C ARG A 129 2.19 -15.74 10.60
N ALA A 130 1.53 -14.64 10.97
CA ALA A 130 0.44 -14.07 10.18
C ALA A 130 0.91 -13.61 8.78
N ILE A 131 2.09 -12.99 8.69
CA ILE A 131 2.71 -12.59 7.41
C ILE A 131 3.00 -13.83 6.54
N LYS A 132 3.58 -14.89 7.12
CA LYS A 132 3.85 -16.13 6.38
C LYS A 132 2.56 -16.74 5.83
N THR A 133 1.50 -16.83 6.64
CA THR A 133 0.20 -17.32 6.18
C THR A 133 -0.40 -16.44 5.08
N ALA A 134 -0.43 -15.13 5.27
CA ALA A 134 -0.98 -14.19 4.29
C ALA A 134 -0.24 -14.23 2.95
N THR A 135 1.09 -14.26 2.98
CA THR A 135 1.91 -14.18 1.76
C THR A 135 2.09 -15.52 1.07
N MET A 136 2.36 -16.61 1.80
CA MET A 136 2.72 -17.91 1.22
C MET A 136 1.52 -18.81 0.95
N THR A 137 0.43 -18.67 1.72
CA THR A 137 -0.76 -19.52 1.57
C THR A 137 -1.89 -18.80 0.86
N ARG A 138 -2.01 -17.49 1.06
CA ARG A 138 -3.13 -16.67 0.56
C ARG A 138 -2.71 -15.69 -0.54
N GLU A 139 -1.43 -15.69 -0.91
CA GLU A 139 -0.87 -14.89 -2.03
C GLU A 139 -1.16 -13.38 -1.90
N VAL A 140 -1.20 -12.86 -0.67
CA VAL A 140 -1.45 -11.44 -0.38
C VAL A 140 -0.15 -10.65 -0.42
N PHE A 141 -0.13 -9.55 -1.16
CA PHE A 141 0.99 -8.61 -1.15
C PHE A 141 0.95 -7.72 0.08
N ILE A 142 2.10 -7.54 0.73
CA ILE A 142 2.20 -6.70 1.93
C ILE A 142 3.23 -5.60 1.70
N PHE A 143 2.81 -4.35 1.85
CA PHE A 143 3.67 -3.17 1.81
C PHE A 143 3.78 -2.60 3.21
N ALA A 144 5.00 -2.40 3.68
CA ALA A 144 5.24 -1.85 5.02
C ALA A 144 6.27 -0.71 5.01
N ALA A 145 6.06 0.26 5.89
CA ALA A 145 6.96 1.39 6.05
C ALA A 145 8.35 0.92 6.48
N ALA A 146 9.40 1.33 5.74
CA ALA A 146 10.74 0.82 6.01
C ALA A 146 11.26 1.24 7.40
N SER A 147 11.20 2.53 7.73
CA SER A 147 11.50 3.16 9.03
C SER A 147 11.61 4.68 8.81
N ASN A 148 11.62 5.48 9.88
CA ASN A 148 11.96 6.90 9.85
C ASN A 148 13.17 7.25 10.75
N ASN A 149 13.93 6.25 11.22
CA ASN A 149 15.00 6.43 12.21
C ASN A 149 16.40 6.66 11.59
N GLY A 150 16.49 6.75 10.26
CA GLY A 150 17.76 6.93 9.57
C GLY A 150 18.59 5.65 9.43
N PRO A 151 19.77 5.74 8.80
CA PRO A 151 20.59 4.59 8.41
C PRO A 151 21.47 4.00 9.53
N THR A 152 21.64 4.72 10.64
CA THR A 152 22.66 4.41 11.68
C THR A 152 22.19 3.44 12.76
N ASP A 153 20.98 2.92 12.66
CA ASP A 153 20.40 1.99 13.63
C ASP A 153 20.70 0.54 13.22
N ASP A 154 21.11 -0.30 14.18
CA ASP A 154 21.14 -1.75 13.99
C ASP A 154 19.68 -2.19 13.73
N TYR A 155 19.40 -2.77 12.56
CA TYR A 155 18.06 -2.96 12.01
C TYR A 155 17.36 -1.67 11.54
N SER A 156 18.08 -0.84 10.79
CA SER A 156 17.51 0.39 10.21
C SER A 156 16.16 0.17 9.51
N VAL A 157 15.98 -0.92 8.75
CA VAL A 157 14.64 -1.35 8.27
C VAL A 157 13.90 -2.13 9.36
N THR A 158 12.75 -1.65 9.78
CA THR A 158 11.91 -2.26 10.83
C THR A 158 11.16 -3.50 10.35
N TYR A 159 10.72 -4.33 11.29
CA TYR A 159 9.76 -5.40 11.04
C TYR A 159 8.35 -4.81 11.10
N PRO A 160 7.44 -5.06 10.12
CA PRO A 160 7.47 -6.16 9.15
C PRO A 160 8.14 -5.85 7.81
N ALA A 161 8.58 -4.62 7.54
CA ALA A 161 9.14 -4.22 6.25
C ALA A 161 10.35 -5.06 5.80
N ARG A 162 11.19 -5.53 6.74
CA ARG A 162 12.31 -6.43 6.45
C ARG A 162 11.96 -7.92 6.35
N ALA A 163 10.69 -8.30 6.47
CA ALA A 163 10.29 -9.71 6.32
C ALA A 163 10.46 -10.15 4.86
N MET A 164 10.83 -11.43 4.65
CA MET A 164 11.21 -11.93 3.33
C MET A 164 10.16 -11.70 2.24
N MET A 165 8.87 -11.83 2.55
CA MET A 165 7.77 -11.70 1.58
C MET A 165 7.04 -10.35 1.66
N VAL A 166 7.64 -9.35 2.33
CA VAL A 166 7.10 -7.99 2.47
C VAL A 166 7.90 -7.02 1.61
N PHE A 167 7.23 -6.00 1.07
CA PHE A 167 7.85 -4.92 0.31
C PHE A 167 8.16 -3.76 1.27
N PRO A 168 9.44 -3.50 1.58
CA PRO A 168 9.81 -2.32 2.35
C PRO A 168 9.65 -1.07 1.50
N VAL A 169 8.88 -0.10 2.00
CA VAL A 169 8.58 1.15 1.31
C VAL A 169 9.38 2.29 1.90
N PHE A 170 10.17 2.92 1.03
CA PHE A 170 10.98 4.09 1.32
C PHE A 170 10.26 5.37 0.88
N ALA A 171 10.61 6.51 1.48
CA ALA A 171 10.06 7.81 1.14
C ALA A 171 11.05 8.62 0.31
N ALA A 172 10.55 9.20 -0.77
CA ALA A 172 11.28 10.12 -1.62
C ALA A 172 10.51 11.44 -1.81
N SER A 173 11.24 12.49 -2.19
CA SER A 173 10.66 13.76 -2.64
C SER A 173 9.90 13.58 -3.96
N SER A 174 9.20 14.63 -4.40
CA SER A 174 8.56 14.63 -5.73
C SER A 174 9.56 14.51 -6.89
N GLN A 175 10.84 14.80 -6.63
CA GLN A 175 11.95 14.63 -7.57
C GLN A 175 12.61 13.25 -7.47
N GLY A 176 12.11 12.35 -6.61
CA GLY A 176 12.66 11.01 -6.42
C GLY A 176 13.86 10.95 -5.48
N GLU A 177 14.15 12.01 -4.72
CA GLU A 177 15.29 12.05 -3.80
C GLU A 177 14.94 11.39 -2.46
N LEU A 178 15.70 10.36 -2.09
CA LEU A 178 15.59 9.73 -0.78
C LEU A 178 15.98 10.71 0.33
N GLN A 179 15.29 10.61 1.47
CA GLN A 179 15.53 11.46 2.63
C GLN A 179 16.37 10.76 3.69
N ARG A 180 17.09 11.55 4.50
CA ARG A 180 17.97 11.07 5.58
C ARG A 180 17.27 10.24 6.66
N PHE A 181 15.95 10.39 6.83
CA PHE A 181 15.19 9.61 7.79
C PHE A 181 14.93 8.17 7.31
N ASN A 182 15.10 7.90 6.01
CA ASN A 182 15.03 6.54 5.53
C ASN A 182 16.16 5.69 6.13
N PRO A 183 15.93 4.39 6.31
CA PRO A 183 17.01 3.48 6.62
C PRO A 183 17.96 3.28 5.44
N SER A 184 19.08 2.58 5.71
CA SER A 184 20.06 2.26 4.68
C SER A 184 19.41 1.49 3.53
N HIS A 185 19.57 2.01 2.31
CA HIS A 185 18.90 1.51 1.12
C HIS A 185 19.66 0.33 0.48
N GLU A 186 19.90 -0.73 1.25
CA GLU A 186 20.58 -1.95 0.78
C GLU A 186 19.61 -3.13 0.55
N HIS A 187 18.32 -2.92 0.75
CA HIS A 187 17.34 -3.98 0.60
C HIS A 187 16.97 -4.19 -0.88
N LYS A 188 17.22 -5.40 -1.42
CA LYS A 188 16.98 -5.74 -2.85
C LYS A 188 15.55 -5.49 -3.35
N LYS A 189 14.57 -5.45 -2.43
CA LYS A 189 13.14 -5.19 -2.71
C LYS A 189 12.68 -3.76 -2.34
N GLY A 190 13.61 -2.94 -1.85
CA GLY A 190 13.31 -1.57 -1.42
C GLY A 190 12.87 -0.73 -2.60
N LEU A 191 11.62 -0.30 -2.58
CA LEU A 191 11.07 0.65 -3.53
C LEU A 191 10.73 1.94 -2.78
N SER A 192 10.91 3.06 -3.45
CA SER A 192 10.56 4.38 -2.92
C SER A 192 9.43 5.00 -3.72
N THR A 193 8.62 5.83 -3.08
CA THR A 193 7.65 6.69 -3.77
C THR A 193 7.51 8.01 -3.01
N LEU A 194 6.63 8.89 -3.48
CA LEU A 194 6.37 10.16 -2.83
C LEU A 194 6.00 9.93 -1.35
N GLY A 195 6.78 10.50 -0.45
CA GLY A 195 6.54 10.42 0.99
C GLY A 195 7.05 11.64 1.74
N VAL A 196 7.30 12.75 1.05
CA VAL A 196 7.87 13.98 1.61
C VAL A 196 6.95 15.14 1.26
N ASN A 197 6.60 15.94 2.28
CA ASN A 197 5.76 17.13 2.18
C ASN A 197 4.42 16.84 1.49
N VAL A 198 3.80 15.71 1.86
CA VAL A 198 2.52 15.29 1.31
C VAL A 198 1.41 15.86 2.19
N THR A 199 0.55 16.68 1.58
CA THR A 199 -0.63 17.24 2.23
C THR A 199 -1.86 16.41 1.91
N GLY A 200 -2.68 16.16 2.92
CA GLY A 200 -3.93 15.40 2.78
C GLY A 200 -4.82 15.55 4.00
N PRO A 201 -6.05 15.01 3.94
CA PRO A 201 -6.97 14.92 5.06
C PRO A 201 -6.29 14.47 6.36
N TRP A 202 -6.72 15.07 7.46
CA TRP A 202 -6.37 14.68 8.82
C TRP A 202 -7.66 14.51 9.64
N THR A 203 -7.57 14.03 10.87
CA THR A 203 -8.76 13.85 11.72
C THR A 203 -9.41 15.18 12.09
N ARG A 204 -10.74 15.19 12.21
CA ARG A 204 -11.52 16.28 12.82
C ARG A 204 -11.54 16.23 14.34
N HIS A 205 -11.03 15.17 14.95
CA HIS A 205 -10.98 15.06 16.41
C HIS A 205 -10.06 16.15 16.99
N GLY A 206 -10.54 16.83 18.04
CA GLY A 206 -9.78 17.88 18.72
C GLY A 206 -9.65 19.20 17.96
N THR A 207 -10.42 19.41 16.88
CA THR A 207 -10.46 20.67 16.13
C THR A 207 -11.88 21.05 15.72
N GLU A 208 -12.14 22.35 15.56
CA GLU A 208 -13.40 22.88 15.00
C GLU A 208 -13.36 22.96 13.46
N GLU A 209 -12.21 22.72 12.84
CA GLU A 209 -12.08 22.69 11.39
C GLU A 209 -12.93 21.58 10.77
N LYS A 210 -13.73 21.93 9.75
CA LYS A 210 -14.60 20.96 9.06
C LYS A 210 -13.85 19.96 8.18
N SER A 211 -12.77 20.41 7.55
CA SER A 211 -11.96 19.62 6.61
C SER A 211 -10.46 19.80 6.88
N PRO A 212 -9.98 19.41 8.08
CA PRO A 212 -8.59 19.62 8.47
C PRO A 212 -7.64 18.85 7.55
N THR A 213 -6.50 19.47 7.27
CA THR A 213 -5.44 18.85 6.48
C THR A 213 -4.10 18.98 7.19
N ARG A 214 -3.19 18.05 6.91
CA ARG A 214 -1.83 18.11 7.47
C ARG A 214 -0.82 17.74 6.41
N CYS A 215 0.29 18.48 6.39
CA CYS A 215 1.46 18.15 5.59
C CYS A 215 2.39 17.25 6.41
N ARG A 216 2.71 16.06 5.90
CA ARG A 216 3.57 15.08 6.58
C ARG A 216 4.64 14.53 5.64
N SER A 217 5.69 14.02 6.26
CA SER A 217 6.80 13.31 5.61
C SER A 217 7.07 12.03 6.39
N GLY A 218 7.36 10.93 5.69
CA GLY A 218 7.71 9.65 6.28
C GLY A 218 7.50 8.47 5.34
N THR A 219 8.14 7.35 5.64
CA THR A 219 7.88 6.07 4.97
C THR A 219 6.45 5.58 5.17
N SER A 220 5.83 5.95 6.28
CA SER A 220 4.40 5.74 6.55
C SER A 220 3.48 6.47 5.57
N ILE A 221 3.92 7.60 5.00
CA ILE A 221 3.19 8.36 3.97
C ILE A 221 3.36 7.71 2.60
N ALA A 222 4.56 7.21 2.30
CA ALA A 222 4.86 6.53 1.05
C ALA A 222 4.16 5.16 0.92
N THR A 223 3.98 4.45 2.05
CA THR A 223 3.43 3.08 2.10
C THR A 223 2.03 2.94 1.46
N PRO A 224 1.01 3.74 1.82
CA PRO A 224 -0.31 3.67 1.19
C PRO A 224 -0.28 4.09 -0.29
N ILE A 225 0.63 4.99 -0.69
CA ILE A 225 0.82 5.39 -2.10
C ILE A 225 1.40 4.23 -2.90
N MET A 226 2.36 3.50 -2.34
CA MET A 226 2.92 2.29 -2.98
C MET A 226 1.88 1.19 -3.10
N ALA A 227 1.11 0.93 -2.04
CA ALA A 227 0.01 -0.03 -2.06
C ALA A 227 -1.05 0.30 -3.12
N ALA A 228 -1.44 1.57 -3.25
CA ALA A 228 -2.32 2.01 -4.33
C ALA A 228 -1.68 1.88 -5.72
N SER A 229 -0.38 2.11 -5.86
CA SER A 229 0.35 1.91 -7.13
C SER A 229 0.32 0.43 -7.55
N ALA A 230 0.55 -0.47 -6.60
CA ALA A 230 0.43 -1.92 -6.83
C ALA A 230 -1.01 -2.31 -7.21
N ALA A 231 -2.02 -1.72 -6.56
CA ALA A 231 -3.41 -1.95 -6.92
C ALA A 231 -3.74 -1.50 -8.35
N LEU A 232 -3.19 -0.36 -8.80
CA LEU A 232 -3.33 0.08 -10.19
C LEU A 232 -2.67 -0.91 -11.16
N ALA A 233 -1.51 -1.47 -10.82
CA ALA A 233 -0.85 -2.48 -11.64
C ALA A 233 -1.69 -3.76 -11.76
N LEU A 234 -2.19 -4.30 -10.63
CA LEU A 234 -3.06 -5.48 -10.63
C LEU A 234 -4.36 -5.22 -11.40
N GLN A 235 -5.00 -4.08 -11.16
CA GLN A 235 -6.24 -3.72 -11.84
C GLN A 235 -6.04 -3.65 -13.36
N TYR A 236 -4.89 -3.11 -13.80
CA TYR A 236 -4.53 -3.04 -15.20
C TYR A 236 -4.38 -4.43 -15.83
N ILE A 237 -3.69 -5.34 -15.14
CA ILE A 237 -3.51 -6.74 -15.55
C ILE A 237 -4.86 -7.46 -15.64
N TYR A 238 -5.74 -7.28 -14.67
CA TYR A 238 -7.04 -7.97 -14.63
C TYR A 238 -8.07 -7.44 -15.63
N GLN A 239 -8.10 -6.13 -15.92
CA GLN A 239 -9.07 -5.55 -16.88
C GLN A 239 -8.71 -5.80 -18.34
N LYS A 240 -7.42 -5.88 -18.63
CA LYS A 240 -6.90 -6.13 -19.98
C LYS A 240 -5.92 -7.29 -19.90
N PRO A 241 -6.38 -8.51 -19.55
CA PRO A 241 -5.51 -9.66 -19.50
C PRO A 241 -4.78 -9.72 -20.84
N PRO A 242 -3.44 -9.60 -20.84
CA PRO A 242 -2.68 -9.52 -22.06
C PRO A 242 -2.77 -10.87 -22.77
N LEU A 243 -3.81 -11.07 -23.59
CA LEU A 243 -4.15 -12.31 -24.30
C LEU A 243 -4.14 -13.58 -23.39
N LYS A 244 -4.44 -14.76 -23.94
CA LYS A 244 -4.30 -16.03 -23.22
C LYS A 244 -2.81 -16.34 -23.01
N ILE A 245 -2.10 -15.53 -22.24
CA ILE A 245 -0.67 -15.73 -21.99
C ILE A 245 -0.50 -16.63 -20.76
N GLU A 246 0.13 -17.78 -20.98
CA GLU A 246 0.72 -18.58 -19.91
C GLU A 246 1.75 -17.72 -19.15
N GLY A 247 1.75 -17.76 -17.81
CA GLY A 247 2.71 -17.00 -17.00
C GLY A 247 2.20 -15.74 -16.31
N LEU A 248 0.90 -15.39 -16.43
CA LEU A 248 0.29 -14.28 -15.67
C LEU A 248 0.51 -14.41 -14.15
N TYR A 249 0.46 -15.64 -13.64
CA TYR A 249 0.74 -15.95 -12.23
C TYR A 249 2.15 -15.50 -11.77
N ARG A 250 3.10 -15.35 -12.70
CA ARG A 250 4.45 -14.84 -12.40
C ARG A 250 4.45 -13.32 -12.18
N LEU A 251 3.61 -12.59 -12.91
CA LEU A 251 3.38 -11.16 -12.67
C LEU A 251 2.70 -10.90 -11.32
N GLU A 252 1.84 -11.84 -10.91
CA GLU A 252 1.16 -11.83 -9.62
C GLU A 252 2.03 -12.38 -8.47
N GLY A 253 3.29 -12.73 -8.75
CA GLY A 253 4.31 -13.04 -7.73
C GLY A 253 5.10 -11.81 -7.28
N ILE A 254 5.95 -11.98 -6.26
CA ILE A 254 6.76 -10.88 -5.73
C ILE A 254 7.66 -10.24 -6.79
N ASP A 255 8.40 -11.04 -7.54
CA ASP A 255 9.35 -10.52 -8.53
C ASP A 255 8.62 -9.79 -9.66
N GLY A 256 7.50 -10.35 -10.12
CA GLY A 256 6.61 -9.69 -11.06
C GLY A 256 6.08 -8.34 -10.57
N MET A 257 5.66 -8.25 -9.30
CA MET A 257 5.23 -7.00 -8.69
C MET A 257 6.36 -5.97 -8.60
N VAL A 258 7.59 -6.39 -8.22
CA VAL A 258 8.76 -5.49 -8.22
C VAL A 258 9.01 -4.93 -9.63
N GLU A 259 8.97 -5.78 -10.65
CA GLU A 259 9.16 -5.36 -12.04
C GLU A 259 8.07 -4.38 -12.49
N LEU A 260 6.79 -4.70 -12.24
CA LEU A 260 5.66 -3.85 -12.58
C LEU A 260 5.72 -2.47 -11.93
N LEU A 261 6.08 -2.40 -10.65
CA LEU A 261 6.24 -1.13 -9.95
C LEU A 261 7.44 -0.34 -10.48
N SER A 262 8.54 -1.02 -10.80
CA SER A 262 9.74 -0.41 -11.39
C SER A 262 9.47 0.21 -12.77
N LEU A 263 8.50 -0.32 -13.52
CA LEU A 263 8.05 0.25 -14.79
C LEU A 263 7.28 1.57 -14.65
N MET A 264 6.85 1.95 -13.44
CA MET A 264 6.26 3.27 -13.16
C MET A 264 7.34 4.35 -12.92
N ARG A 265 8.62 4.03 -13.11
CA ARG A 265 9.72 4.97 -12.95
C ARG A 265 9.72 6.05 -14.05
N PRO A 266 9.96 7.33 -13.71
CA PRO A 266 10.15 8.38 -14.71
C PRO A 266 11.43 8.18 -15.52
N ILE A 267 11.36 8.37 -16.84
CA ILE A 267 12.51 8.19 -17.75
C ILE A 267 13.68 9.13 -17.42
N HIS A 268 13.39 10.32 -16.88
CA HIS A 268 14.40 11.32 -16.52
C HIS A 268 15.12 11.05 -15.18
N LEU A 269 14.65 10.07 -14.39
CA LEU A 269 15.21 9.71 -13.09
C LEU A 269 15.98 8.38 -13.17
N LYS A 270 16.88 8.25 -14.15
CA LYS A 270 17.66 7.03 -14.35
C LYS A 270 18.55 6.69 -13.15
N GLU A 271 18.96 7.69 -12.38
CA GLU A 271 19.86 7.55 -11.22
C GLU A 271 19.14 7.18 -9.92
N THR A 272 17.79 7.17 -9.90
CA THR A 272 16.99 6.69 -8.76
C THR A 272 16.19 5.45 -9.17
N PRO A 273 16.87 4.30 -9.37
CA PRO A 273 16.28 3.15 -10.06
C PRO A 273 15.08 2.53 -9.34
N TYR A 274 14.88 2.87 -8.07
CA TYR A 274 13.84 2.35 -7.18
C TYR A 274 12.65 3.29 -6.97
N PHE A 275 12.59 4.44 -7.67
CA PHE A 275 11.50 5.41 -7.49
C PHE A 275 10.27 5.10 -8.36
N VAL A 276 9.15 4.87 -7.71
CA VAL A 276 7.84 4.58 -8.30
C VAL A 276 7.04 5.88 -8.37
N GLN A 277 6.73 6.33 -9.59
CA GLN A 277 5.86 7.49 -9.84
C GLN A 277 4.62 7.06 -10.64
N PRO A 278 3.52 6.69 -9.98
CA PRO A 278 2.35 6.10 -10.66
C PRO A 278 1.71 7.04 -11.70
N GLY A 279 1.94 8.36 -11.57
CA GLY A 279 1.54 9.35 -12.58
C GLY A 279 2.10 9.08 -13.98
N VAL A 280 3.22 8.37 -14.13
CA VAL A 280 3.78 7.98 -15.44
C VAL A 280 2.79 7.13 -16.22
N TRP A 281 2.18 6.13 -15.57
CA TRP A 281 1.19 5.26 -16.20
C TRP A 281 -0.17 5.94 -16.38
N LEU A 282 -0.58 6.75 -15.39
CA LEU A 282 -1.87 7.46 -15.46
C LEU A 282 -1.92 8.47 -16.61
N ARG A 283 -0.79 9.08 -16.97
CA ARG A 283 -0.69 10.02 -18.09
C ARG A 283 -0.62 9.37 -19.47
N ASN A 284 -0.13 8.12 -19.57
CA ASN A 284 0.02 7.44 -20.86
C ASN A 284 -0.32 5.94 -20.74
N LYS A 285 -1.57 5.59 -21.03
CA LYS A 285 -2.08 4.22 -20.94
C LYS A 285 -1.46 3.28 -21.97
N ASP A 286 -1.11 3.77 -23.15
CA ASP A 286 -0.47 2.95 -24.19
C ASP A 286 0.99 2.62 -23.84
N TYR A 287 1.69 3.58 -23.22
CA TYR A 287 3.00 3.32 -22.64
C TYR A 287 2.94 2.26 -21.53
N ALA A 288 2.00 2.39 -20.59
CA ALA A 288 1.78 1.39 -19.55
C ALA A 288 1.51 0.00 -20.15
N ARG A 289 0.65 -0.06 -21.18
CA ARG A 289 0.37 -1.30 -21.92
C ARG A 289 1.62 -1.92 -22.52
N LYS A 290 2.39 -1.13 -23.26
CA LYS A 290 3.61 -1.58 -23.92
C LYS A 290 4.59 -2.14 -22.90
N LYS A 291 4.80 -1.44 -21.78
CA LYS A 291 5.70 -1.87 -20.71
C LYS A 291 5.28 -3.18 -20.05
N VAL A 292 4.00 -3.35 -19.73
CA VAL A 292 3.50 -4.62 -19.19
C VAL A 292 3.74 -5.77 -20.18
N MET A 293 3.51 -5.56 -21.48
CA MET A 293 3.77 -6.59 -22.50
C MET A 293 5.26 -6.94 -22.62
N GLU A 294 6.15 -5.93 -22.60
CA GLU A 294 7.60 -6.15 -22.63
C GLU A 294 8.07 -6.96 -21.42
N THR A 295 7.55 -6.67 -20.22
CA THR A 295 7.86 -7.41 -19.00
C THR A 295 7.42 -8.87 -19.07
N ILE A 296 6.23 -9.13 -19.60
CA ILE A 296 5.74 -10.50 -19.81
C ILE A 296 6.68 -11.28 -20.73
N GLN A 297 7.09 -10.65 -21.85
CA GLN A 297 8.04 -11.26 -22.78
C GLN A 297 9.38 -11.52 -22.08
N HIS A 298 9.91 -10.56 -21.31
CA HIS A 298 11.16 -10.71 -20.58
C HIS A 298 11.13 -11.89 -19.60
N ILE A 299 10.12 -11.96 -18.72
CA ILE A 299 9.93 -13.05 -17.75
C ILE A 299 9.75 -14.40 -18.46
N TRP A 300 9.11 -14.41 -19.62
CA TRP A 300 8.89 -15.63 -20.39
C TRP A 300 10.18 -16.14 -21.05
N TYR A 301 10.91 -15.27 -21.75
CA TYR A 301 12.09 -15.64 -22.54
C TYR A 301 13.37 -15.81 -21.70
N GLY A 302 13.49 -15.10 -20.57
CA GLY A 302 14.64 -15.21 -19.66
C GLY A 302 14.71 -16.52 -18.86
N HIS A 303 13.77 -17.45 -19.04
CA HIS A 303 13.74 -18.77 -18.40
C HIS A 303 13.85 -19.94 -19.40
N ILE A 304 13.99 -19.67 -20.71
CA ILE A 304 14.17 -20.68 -21.76
C ILE A 304 15.67 -20.80 -22.15
N GLN A 305 16.55 -20.01 -21.52
CA GLN A 305 18.01 -20.11 -21.61
C GLN A 305 18.58 -20.63 -20.29
#